data_AF-A0A165CEM5-F1
#
_entry.id   AF-A0A165CEM5-F1
#
_cell.length_a   1.000
_cell.length_b   1.000
_cell.length_c   1.000
_cell.angle_alpha   90.00
_cell.angle_beta   90.00
_cell.angle_gamma   90.00
#
_symmetry.space_group_name_H-M   'P 1'
#
loop_
_entity.id
_entity.type
_entity.pdbx_description
1 polymer ?
#
loop_
_entity_poly.entity_id
_entity_poly.type
_entity_poly.pdbx_seq_one_letter_code
_entity_poly.pdbx_strand_id
1 'polypeptide(L)'
;MSGLGDNIVVNGFMFCERHGGEYCPYCTCDHRYGNNGVHDLHNALQELVDDAIRFDLEERTPQNAYERGAVRVQPRSEDFKCQTHNVKDCGTCFDWVGIVRKEIEDVIAQDKWRQKKKKYFDRTDTD
;
A
#
# COMPACT_ATOMS: atom_id res chain seq x y z
N MET A 1 30.04 -10.21 4.65
CA MET A 1 28.87 -10.94 4.15
C MET A 1 27.68 -10.52 4.99
N SER A 2 26.87 -9.56 4.53
CA SER A 2 25.59 -9.24 5.17
C SER A 2 24.57 -10.24 4.63
N GLY A 3 24.05 -11.06 5.53
CA GLY A 3 23.13 -12.16 5.25
C GLY A 3 21.76 -11.69 4.79
N LEU A 4 20.87 -12.66 4.57
CA LEU A 4 19.43 -12.57 4.36
C LEU A 4 18.83 -11.20 4.76
N GLY A 5 18.25 -10.52 3.77
CA GLY A 5 17.95 -9.10 3.78
C GLY A 5 17.28 -8.59 5.06
N ASP A 6 17.97 -7.69 5.75
CA ASP A 6 17.46 -6.93 6.88
C ASP A 6 16.16 -6.20 6.51
N ASN A 7 15.21 -6.19 7.44
CA ASN A 7 13.92 -5.53 7.30
C ASN A 7 13.76 -4.42 8.35
N ILE A 8 12.86 -3.48 8.07
CA ILE A 8 12.42 -2.45 9.02
C ILE A 8 10.93 -2.60 9.25
N VAL A 9 10.44 -2.10 10.38
CA VAL A 9 9.01 -1.99 10.67
C VAL A 9 8.67 -0.52 10.83
N VAL A 10 7.65 -0.06 10.11
CA VAL A 10 7.14 1.31 10.19
C VAL A 10 5.64 1.24 10.37
N ASN A 11 5.16 1.66 11.53
CA ASN A 11 3.75 1.60 11.93
C ASN A 11 3.10 0.23 11.62
N GLY A 12 3.76 -0.86 12.07
CA GLY A 12 3.30 -2.23 11.91
C GLY A 12 3.66 -2.91 10.58
N PHE A 13 3.87 -2.16 9.50
CA PHE A 13 4.24 -2.75 8.20
C PHE A 13 5.74 -3.03 8.11
N MET A 14 6.09 -4.16 7.52
CA MET A 14 7.46 -4.58 7.25
C MET A 14 7.92 -4.16 5.86
N PHE A 15 9.15 -3.66 5.76
CA PHE A 15 9.76 -3.20 4.52
C PHE A 15 11.21 -3.65 4.41
N CYS A 16 11.73 -3.70 3.19
CA CYS A 16 13.16 -3.85 2.94
C CYS A 16 13.95 -2.72 3.62
N GLU A 17 14.93 -3.04 4.45
CA GLU A 17 15.72 -2.00 5.14
C GLU A 17 16.47 -1.10 4.15
N ARG A 18 16.97 -1.65 3.04
CA ARG A 18 17.82 -0.88 2.11
C ARG A 18 17.03 0.03 1.18
N HIS A 19 15.85 -0.41 0.75
CA HIS A 19 15.09 0.26 -0.31
C HIS A 19 13.71 0.75 0.13
N GLY A 20 13.27 0.40 1.33
CA GLY A 20 12.01 0.88 1.93
C GLY A 20 10.74 0.27 1.35
N GLY A 21 10.83 -0.58 0.33
CA GLY A 21 9.67 -1.21 -0.32
C GLY A 21 9.18 -2.48 0.40
N GLU A 22 7.86 -2.72 0.37
CA GLU A 22 7.28 -4.02 0.75
C GLU A 22 7.75 -5.10 -0.23
N TYR A 23 7.66 -4.81 -1.52
CA TYR A 23 8.27 -5.60 -2.59
C TYR A 23 9.57 -4.92 -3.02
N CYS A 24 10.67 -5.65 -2.99
CA CYS A 24 11.97 -5.16 -3.42
C CYS A 24 12.61 -6.11 -4.44
N PRO A 25 12.70 -5.73 -5.73
CA PRO A 25 13.30 -6.58 -6.76
C PRO A 25 14.83 -6.73 -6.59
N TYR A 26 15.48 -5.76 -5.91
CA TYR A 26 16.93 -5.80 -5.68
C TYR A 26 17.34 -6.73 -4.53
N CYS A 27 16.51 -6.81 -3.49
CA CYS A 27 16.72 -7.67 -2.32
C CYS A 27 15.91 -8.97 -2.39
N THR A 28 15.13 -9.14 -3.46
CA THR A 28 14.27 -10.30 -3.73
C THR A 28 13.36 -10.66 -2.55
N CYS A 29 12.81 -9.65 -1.88
CA CYS A 29 11.88 -9.82 -0.77
C CYS A 29 10.50 -9.25 -1.13
N ASP A 30 9.47 -9.88 -0.59
CA ASP A 30 8.09 -9.44 -0.70
C ASP A 30 7.40 -9.59 0.66
N HIS A 31 7.10 -8.46 1.28
CA HIS A 31 6.47 -8.38 2.60
C HIS A 31 4.95 -8.17 2.50
N ARG A 32 4.37 -8.07 1.30
CA ARG A 32 2.94 -7.77 1.11
C ARG A 32 2.04 -8.78 1.80
N TYR A 33 2.31 -10.07 1.67
CA TYR A 33 1.52 -11.12 2.33
C TYR A 33 1.46 -10.95 3.85
N GLY A 34 2.61 -10.67 4.48
CA GLY A 34 2.68 -10.41 5.92
C GLY A 34 1.93 -9.13 6.30
N ASN A 35 2.14 -8.06 5.54
CA ASN A 35 1.51 -6.76 5.79
C ASN A 35 0.00 -6.75 5.54
N ASN A 36 -0.51 -7.58 4.63
CA ASN A 36 -1.94 -7.79 4.44
C ASN A 36 -2.61 -8.42 5.67
N GLY A 37 -1.86 -9.20 6.46
CA GLY A 37 -2.31 -9.69 7.77
C GLY A 37 -2.20 -8.65 8.89
N VAL A 38 -1.32 -7.65 8.74
CA VAL A 38 -1.17 -6.56 9.72
C VAL A 38 -2.42 -5.67 9.63
N HIS A 39 -3.02 -5.39 10.80
CA HIS A 39 -4.29 -4.66 10.92
C HIS A 39 -5.51 -5.33 10.28
N ASP A 40 -5.42 -6.62 9.94
CA ASP A 40 -6.53 -7.40 9.40
C ASP A 40 -7.18 -6.72 8.18
N LEU A 41 -6.35 -6.32 7.20
CA LEU A 41 -6.79 -5.58 6.01
C LEU A 41 -7.89 -6.33 5.25
N HIS A 42 -7.79 -7.65 5.17
CA HIS A 42 -8.79 -8.52 4.55
C HIS A 42 -10.19 -8.24 5.14
N ASN A 43 -10.35 -8.30 6.47
CA ASN A 43 -11.64 -8.01 7.08
C ASN A 43 -11.99 -6.50 7.07
N ALA A 44 -11.01 -5.63 7.28
CA ALA A 44 -11.22 -4.18 7.37
C ALA A 44 -11.67 -3.55 6.03
N LEU A 45 -11.35 -4.20 4.91
CA LEU A 45 -11.63 -3.70 3.56
C LEU A 45 -12.51 -4.65 2.73
N GLN A 46 -13.01 -5.75 3.30
CA GLN A 46 -13.77 -6.79 2.58
C GLN A 46 -14.89 -6.20 1.71
N GLU A 47 -15.74 -5.34 2.29
CA GLU A 47 -16.86 -4.73 1.55
C GLU A 47 -16.40 -3.92 0.34
N LEU A 48 -15.26 -3.22 0.45
CA LEU A 48 -14.70 -2.44 -0.65
C LEU A 48 -14.06 -3.34 -1.70
N VAL A 49 -13.39 -4.42 -1.28
CA VAL A 49 -12.80 -5.41 -2.19
C VAL A 49 -13.90 -6.11 -2.99
N ASP A 50 -15.01 -6.49 -2.35
CA ASP A 50 -16.16 -7.12 -3.02
C ASP A 50 -16.79 -6.21 -4.09
N ASP A 51 -16.82 -4.90 -3.84
CA ASP A 51 -17.30 -3.89 -4.80
C ASP A 51 -16.29 -3.61 -5.94
N ALA A 52 -15.01 -3.90 -5.72
CA ALA A 52 -13.93 -3.63 -6.65
C ALA A 52 -13.63 -4.84 -7.55
N ILE A 53 -14.44 -5.00 -8.60
CA ILE A 53 -14.39 -6.12 -9.57
C ILE A 53 -12.97 -6.43 -10.10
N ARG A 54 -12.08 -5.44 -10.15
CA ARG A 54 -10.72 -5.54 -10.70
C ARG A 54 -9.60 -5.33 -9.67
N PHE A 55 -9.90 -5.42 -8.38
CA PHE A 55 -8.90 -5.28 -7.33
C PHE A 55 -8.62 -6.63 -6.67
N ASP A 56 -7.34 -6.91 -6.43
CA ASP A 56 -6.87 -8.06 -5.66
C ASP A 56 -5.90 -7.53 -4.60
N LEU A 57 -6.18 -7.82 -3.32
CA LEU A 57 -5.37 -7.34 -2.20
C LEU A 57 -3.96 -7.93 -2.21
N GLU A 58 -3.77 -9.14 -2.76
CA GLU A 58 -2.45 -9.77 -2.87
C GLU A 58 -1.62 -9.15 -4.01
N GLU A 59 -2.29 -8.62 -5.04
CA GLU A 59 -1.66 -7.95 -6.19
C GLU A 59 -1.72 -6.42 -6.11
N ARG A 60 -2.10 -5.86 -4.95
CA ARG A 60 -2.14 -4.41 -4.73
C ARG A 60 -0.78 -3.75 -4.97
N THR A 61 -0.80 -2.44 -5.19
CA THR A 61 0.42 -1.65 -5.31
C THR A 61 1.29 -1.78 -4.05
N PRO A 62 2.55 -2.23 -4.16
CA PRO A 62 3.46 -2.30 -3.02
C PRO A 62 3.77 -0.90 -2.50
N GLN A 63 3.78 -0.75 -1.18
CA GLN A 63 4.11 0.51 -0.52
C GLN A 63 5.62 0.66 -0.33
N ASN A 64 6.06 1.91 -0.25
CA ASN A 64 7.43 2.26 0.10
C ASN A 64 7.46 3.25 1.27
N ALA A 65 8.07 2.84 2.38
CA ALA A 65 8.17 3.66 3.58
C ALA A 65 9.02 4.92 3.38
N TYR A 66 10.11 4.83 2.61
CA TYR A 66 11.03 5.94 2.37
C TYR A 66 10.45 6.99 1.44
N GLU A 67 9.71 6.57 0.40
CA GLU A 67 8.96 7.50 -0.47
C GLU A 67 7.89 8.27 0.31
N ARG A 68 7.38 7.69 1.41
CA ARG A 68 6.46 8.34 2.35
C ARG A 68 7.15 9.11 3.48
N GLY A 69 8.48 9.27 3.40
CA GLY A 69 9.25 10.09 4.32
C GLY A 69 9.59 9.41 5.64
N ALA A 70 9.62 8.08 5.70
CA ALA A 70 10.17 7.38 6.86
C ALA A 70 11.68 7.61 6.98
N VAL A 71 12.11 8.05 8.15
CA VAL A 71 13.51 8.25 8.51
C VAL A 71 13.76 7.66 9.90
N ARG A 72 14.99 7.20 10.18
CA ARG A 72 15.32 6.70 11.52
C ARG A 72 15.15 7.79 12.57
N VAL A 73 14.68 7.42 13.76
CA VAL A 73 14.53 8.37 14.88
C VAL A 73 15.86 9.02 15.23
N GLN A 74 16.93 8.22 15.25
CA GLN A 74 18.32 8.60 15.45
C GLN A 74 19.24 7.67 14.63
N PRO A 75 20.53 8.02 14.42
CA PRO A 75 21.46 7.15 13.71
C PRO A 75 21.48 5.73 14.32
N ARG A 76 21.38 4.70 13.47
CA ARG A 76 21.36 3.27 13.87
C ARG A 76 20.14 2.82 14.70
N SER A 77 19.12 3.67 14.86
CA SER A 77 17.85 3.28 15.49
C SER A 77 17.09 2.26 14.66
N GLU A 78 16.49 1.26 15.30
CA GLU A 78 15.51 0.36 14.68
C GLU A 78 14.15 1.06 14.48
N ASP A 79 13.89 2.11 15.25
CA ASP A 79 12.66 2.90 15.16
C ASP A 79 12.69 3.95 14.04
N PHE A 80 11.53 4.15 13.40
CA PHE A 80 11.31 5.11 12.33
C PHE A 80 10.25 6.16 12.68
N LYS A 81 10.48 7.38 12.22
CA LYS A 81 9.57 8.52 12.31
C LYS A 81 9.31 9.09 10.92
N CYS A 82 8.22 9.82 10.77
CA CYS A 82 8.01 10.58 9.54
C CYS A 82 8.87 11.86 9.54
N GLN A 83 9.36 12.24 8.37
CA GLN A 83 10.16 13.44 8.19
C GLN A 83 9.34 14.72 8.40
N THR A 84 8.04 14.70 8.08
CA THR A 84 7.17 15.88 8.13
C THR A 84 6.75 16.25 9.54
N HIS A 85 6.21 15.30 10.31
CA HIS A 85 5.73 15.55 11.67
C HIS A 85 6.77 15.21 12.74
N ASN A 86 7.87 14.53 12.38
CA ASN A 86 8.90 14.09 13.32
C ASN A 86 8.36 13.18 14.44
N VAL A 87 7.30 12.41 14.14
CA VAL A 87 6.63 11.48 15.07
C VAL A 87 6.96 10.04 14.67
N LYS A 88 7.39 9.23 15.65
CA LYS A 88 7.59 7.78 15.49
C LYS A 88 6.26 7.14 15.07
N ASP A 89 6.30 6.29 14.04
CA ASP A 89 5.10 5.57 13.57
C ASP A 89 3.90 6.51 13.35
N CYS A 90 4.14 7.63 12.67
CA CYS A 90 3.14 8.66 12.46
C CYS A 90 1.88 8.10 11.77
N GLY A 91 0.78 7.98 12.53
CA GLY A 91 -0.49 7.44 12.04
C GLY A 91 -1.15 8.23 10.91
N THR A 92 -0.71 9.47 10.63
CA THR A 92 -1.19 10.23 9.46
C THR A 92 -0.37 9.93 8.20
N CYS A 93 0.96 9.84 8.31
CA CYS A 93 1.83 9.60 7.16
C CYS A 93 1.92 8.12 6.78
N PHE A 94 1.76 7.25 7.77
CA PHE A 94 1.88 5.80 7.68
C PHE A 94 0.53 5.12 7.95
N ASP A 95 -0.58 5.77 7.56
CA ASP A 95 -1.91 5.15 7.55
C ASP A 95 -2.02 4.12 6.43
N TRP A 96 -1.37 2.96 6.62
CA TRP A 96 -1.29 1.93 5.60
C TRP A 96 -2.68 1.41 5.18
N VAL A 97 -3.59 1.28 6.14
CA VAL A 97 -4.98 0.88 5.88
C VAL A 97 -5.70 1.93 5.04
N GLY A 98 -5.61 3.22 5.41
CA GLY A 98 -6.22 4.30 4.64
C GLY A 98 -5.63 4.45 3.23
N ILE A 99 -4.35 4.17 3.07
CA ILE A 99 -3.67 4.17 1.77
C ILE A 99 -4.24 3.06 0.87
N VAL A 100 -4.30 1.83 1.36
CA VAL A 100 -4.83 0.69 0.58
C VAL A 100 -6.32 0.88 0.29
N ARG A 101 -7.10 1.37 1.27
CA ARG A 101 -8.51 1.76 1.09
C ARG A 101 -8.68 2.71 -0.10
N LYS A 102 -7.87 3.77 -0.15
CA LYS A 102 -7.94 4.77 -1.22
C LYS A 102 -7.65 4.17 -2.59
N GLU A 103 -6.68 3.25 -2.67
CA GLU A 103 -6.39 2.53 -3.91
C GLU A 103 -7.62 1.75 -4.41
N ILE A 104 -8.33 1.06 -3.51
CA ILE A 104 -9.55 0.32 -3.85
C ILE A 104 -10.65 1.28 -4.33
N GLU A 105 -10.87 2.39 -3.62
CA GLU A 105 -11.85 3.41 -3.98
C GLU A 105 -11.58 4.01 -5.38
N ASP A 106 -10.31 4.26 -5.70
CA ASP A 106 -9.90 4.76 -7.01
C ASP A 106 -10.20 3.72 -8.12
N VAL A 107 -10.00 2.42 -7.86
CA VAL A 107 -10.37 1.35 -8.81
C VAL A 107 -11.88 1.30 -9.03
N ILE A 108 -12.68 1.35 -7.96
CA ILE A 108 -14.16 1.38 -8.06
C ILE A 108 -14.62 2.58 -8.89
N ALA A 109 -14.05 3.76 -8.64
CA ALA A 109 -14.39 4.98 -9.37
C ALA A 109 -14.06 4.86 -10.86
N GLN A 110 -12.88 4.32 -11.19
CA GLN A 110 -12.48 4.07 -12.58
C GLN A 110 -13.41 3.08 -13.29
N ASP A 111 -13.82 2.02 -12.62
CA ASP A 111 -14.71 1.02 -13.19
C ASP A 111 -16.12 1.59 -13.45
N LYS A 112 -16.67 2.35 -12.51
CA LYS A 112 -17.94 3.08 -12.71
C LYS A 112 -17.85 4.03 -13.90
N TRP A 113 -16.75 4.75 -14.03
CA TRP A 113 -16.52 5.64 -15.17
C TRP A 113 -16.45 4.87 -16.50
N ARG A 114 -15.71 3.75 -16.56
CA ARG A 114 -15.60 2.89 -17.75
C ARG A 114 -16.97 2.34 -18.17
N GLN A 115 -17.78 1.88 -17.21
CA GLN A 115 -19.12 1.38 -17.49
C GLN A 115 -20.04 2.49 -18.04
N LYS A 116 -20.00 3.69 -17.45
CA LYS A 116 -20.77 4.84 -17.94
C LYS A 116 -20.36 5.23 -19.37
N LYS A 117 -19.05 5.25 -19.63
CA LYS A 117 -18.49 5.55 -20.95
C LYS A 117 -18.94 4.52 -21.99
N LYS A 118 -18.86 3.21 -21.68
CA LYS A 118 -19.34 2.13 -22.56
C LYS A 118 -20.81 2.31 -22.92
N LYS A 119 -21.69 2.50 -21.93
CA LYS A 119 -23.14 2.72 -22.16
C LYS A 119 -23.44 3.93 -23.04
N TYR A 120 -22.63 4.99 -22.94
CA TYR A 120 -22.78 6.16 -23.81
C TYR A 120 -22.49 5.82 -25.27
N PHE A 121 -21.35 5.16 -25.55
CA PHE A 121 -20.99 4.76 -26.91
C PHE A 121 -21.96 3.73 -27.49
N ASP A 122 -22.33 2.71 -26.71
CA ASP A 122 -23.29 1.68 -27.13
C ASP A 122 -24.64 2.30 -27.53
N ARG A 123 -25.05 3.41 -26.90
CA ARG A 123 -26.29 4.14 -27.26
C ARG A 123 -26.12 4.98 -28.53
N THR A 124 -24.97 5.63 -28.70
CA THR A 124 -24.73 6.49 -29.88
C THR A 124 -24.41 5.71 -31.14
N ASP A 125 -23.95 4.46 -31.04
CA ASP A 125 -23.66 3.60 -32.18
C ASP A 125 -24.92 2.86 -32.70
N THR A 126 -26.04 2.93 -31.97
CA THR A 126 -27.34 2.38 -32.37
C THR A 126 -28.30 3.40 -33.02
N ASP A 127 -27.87 4.66 -33.14
CA ASP A 127 -28.57 5.76 -33.82
C ASP A 127 -27.91 6.07 -35.19
#